data_AF-A0A8S2NYT3-F1
#
_entry.id   AF-A0A8S2NYT3-F1
#
_cell.length_a   1.000
_cell.length_b   1.000
_cell.length_c   1.000
_cell.angle_alpha   90.00
_cell.angle_beta   90.00
_cell.angle_gamma   90.00
#
_symmetry.space_group_name_H-M   'P 1'
#
loop_
_entity.id
_entity.type
_entity.pdbx_description
1 polymer ?
#
loop_
_entity_poly.entity_id
_entity_poly.type
_entity_poly.pdbx_seq_one_letter_code
_entity_poly.pdbx_strand_id
1 'polypeptide(L)'
;MDIYDANCQLSSRYRNLMNTNVDKMTCNEFLKMNKFYIEIVTKLELEFPIAFSILVYKHLYQFQVLLRTIYRRSNFYCIHVDLDANPQIYSYARKASKCLKNVHLAPKRIRVTWGTYSTLEAERMCQIFLMKKFKTWKYYMNVG
;
A
#
# COMPACT_ATOMS: atom_id res chain seq x y z
N MET A 1 15.50 -5.06 30.22
CA MET A 1 15.00 -5.67 28.96
C MET A 1 13.56 -5.97 29.25
N ASP A 2 12.70 -4.98 29.04
CA ASP A 2 11.34 -4.94 29.59
C ASP A 2 10.36 -4.70 28.45
N ILE A 3 9.43 -5.64 28.28
CA ILE A 3 8.52 -5.79 27.12
C ILE A 3 7.16 -5.12 27.39
N TYR A 4 7.10 -4.09 28.24
CA TYR A 4 5.84 -3.43 28.62
C TYR A 4 5.91 -1.91 28.68
N ASP A 5 6.56 -1.29 27.70
CA ASP A 5 6.44 0.15 27.51
C ASP A 5 5.21 0.48 26.65
N ALA A 6 4.04 0.56 27.29
CA ALA A 6 2.78 1.02 26.69
C ALA A 6 2.73 2.55 26.51
N ASN A 7 3.88 3.22 26.41
CA ASN A 7 4.01 4.65 26.19
C ASN A 7 4.87 4.96 24.96
N CYS A 8 4.65 4.24 23.86
CA CYS A 8 5.12 4.70 22.56
C CYS A 8 4.32 5.96 22.17
N GLN A 9 4.78 7.13 22.66
CA GLN A 9 4.27 8.42 22.22
C GLN A 9 4.30 8.42 20.70
N LEU A 10 3.13 8.56 20.06
CA LEU A 10 3.04 8.63 18.61
C LEU A 10 4.00 9.72 18.14
N SER A 11 4.97 9.32 17.31
CA SER A 11 5.94 10.26 16.76
C SER A 11 5.20 11.48 16.19
N SER A 12 5.75 12.68 16.39
CA SER A 12 5.18 13.92 15.83
C SER A 12 4.82 13.75 14.35
N ARG A 13 5.64 12.97 13.64
CA ARG A 13 5.42 12.53 12.26
C ARG A 13 4.12 11.74 12.05
N TYR A 14 3.80 10.74 12.89
CA TYR A 14 2.55 9.98 12.80
C TYR A 14 1.32 10.89 12.99
N ARG A 15 1.35 11.77 13.99
CA ARG A 15 0.26 12.72 14.26
C ARG A 15 0.04 13.67 13.09
N ASN A 16 1.12 14.22 12.54
CA ASN A 16 1.05 15.09 11.37
C ASN A 16 0.45 14.37 10.16
N LEU A 17 0.82 13.11 9.92
CA LEU A 17 0.27 12.33 8.81
C LEU A 17 -1.25 12.12 8.94
N MET A 18 -1.75 11.82 10.15
CA MET A 18 -3.19 11.63 10.38
C MET A 18 -4.01 12.92 10.24
N ASN A 19 -3.38 14.08 10.46
CA ASN A 19 -4.00 15.40 10.33
C ASN A 19 -3.89 16.00 8.92
N THR A 20 -3.08 15.39 8.05
CA THR A 20 -2.81 15.90 6.70
C THR A 20 -3.96 15.53 5.77
N ASN A 21 -4.52 16.51 5.05
CA ASN A 21 -5.48 16.22 3.98
C ASN A 21 -4.76 15.83 2.68
N VAL A 22 -4.42 14.54 2.58
CA VAL A 22 -3.64 13.96 1.46
C VAL A 22 -4.40 14.06 0.12
N ASP A 23 -5.72 14.14 0.14
CA ASP A 23 -6.54 14.22 -1.07
C ASP A 23 -6.34 15.53 -1.85
N LYS A 24 -6.12 16.63 -1.12
CA LYS A 24 -5.92 17.97 -1.69
C LYS A 24 -4.53 18.19 -2.28
N MET A 25 -3.56 17.33 -1.96
CA MET A 25 -2.20 17.44 -2.48
C MET A 25 -2.17 17.27 -4.00
N THR A 26 -1.19 17.82 -4.68
CA THR A 26 -0.81 17.43 -6.04
C THR A 26 -0.02 16.11 -6.01
N CYS A 27 0.15 15.45 -7.16
CA CYS A 27 1.00 14.25 -7.20
C CYS A 27 2.48 14.57 -6.94
N ASN A 28 2.97 15.73 -7.37
CA ASN A 28 4.34 16.14 -7.09
C ASN A 28 4.59 16.29 -5.59
N GLU A 29 3.67 16.94 -4.86
CA GLU A 29 3.74 17.04 -3.40
C GLU A 29 3.67 15.68 -2.72
N PHE A 30 2.74 14.82 -3.14
CA PHE A 30 2.61 13.47 -2.59
C PHE A 30 3.89 12.64 -2.78
N LEU A 31 4.47 12.64 -3.98
CA LEU A 31 5.69 11.90 -4.27
C LEU A 31 6.90 12.45 -3.51
N LYS A 32 7.04 13.79 -3.44
CA LYS A 32 8.11 14.46 -2.69
C LYS A 32 8.03 14.17 -1.19
N MET A 33 6.83 14.21 -0.61
CA MET A 33 6.60 13.91 0.80
C MET A 33 6.96 12.46 1.15
N ASN A 34 6.56 11.51 0.29
CA ASN A 34 6.75 10.09 0.55
C ASN A 34 8.14 9.58 0.18
N LYS A 35 8.92 10.32 -0.61
CA LYS A 35 10.30 9.94 -1.02
C LYS A 35 10.33 8.53 -1.62
N PHE A 36 9.41 8.23 -2.55
CA PHE A 36 9.42 6.96 -3.26
C PHE A 36 10.73 6.80 -4.03
N TYR A 37 11.26 5.58 -4.06
CA TYR A 37 12.40 5.26 -4.89
C TYR A 37 11.95 5.15 -6.35
N ILE A 38 12.13 6.24 -7.11
CA ILE A 38 11.71 6.38 -8.52
C ILE A 38 12.94 6.34 -9.46
N GLU A 39 14.14 6.16 -8.90
CA GLU A 39 15.42 6.17 -9.61
C GLU A 39 15.60 4.98 -10.59
N ILE A 40 16.81 4.85 -11.13
CA ILE A 40 17.20 3.95 -12.21
C ILE A 40 16.89 2.51 -11.82
N VAL A 41 15.99 1.90 -12.58
CA VAL A 41 15.66 0.48 -12.49
C VAL A 41 16.74 -0.30 -13.26
N THR A 42 17.33 -1.30 -12.62
CA THR A 42 18.32 -2.16 -13.30
C THR A 42 17.65 -2.97 -14.43
N LYS A 43 18.43 -3.39 -15.43
CA LYS A 43 17.92 -4.26 -16.50
C LYS A 43 17.27 -5.54 -15.94
N LEU A 44 17.88 -6.12 -14.90
CA LEU A 44 17.34 -7.29 -14.21
C LEU A 44 15.96 -7.03 -13.59
N GLU A 45 15.78 -5.90 -12.90
CA GLU A 45 14.48 -5.53 -12.31
C GLU A 45 13.41 -5.23 -13.36
N LEU A 46 13.78 -4.80 -14.57
CA LEU A 46 12.84 -4.61 -15.69
C LEU A 46 12.39 -5.94 -16.30
N GLU A 47 13.30 -6.92 -16.40
CA GLU A 47 13.02 -8.24 -16.95
C GLU A 47 12.30 -9.17 -15.96
N PHE A 48 12.32 -8.83 -14.67
CA PHE A 48 11.71 -9.62 -13.59
C PHE A 48 10.69 -8.83 -12.76
N PRO A 49 9.57 -8.37 -13.35
CA PRO A 49 8.56 -7.63 -12.62
C PRO A 49 7.77 -8.52 -11.65
N ILE A 50 7.41 -7.96 -10.49
CA ILE A 50 6.69 -8.66 -9.42
C ILE A 50 5.34 -7.99 -9.16
N ALA A 51 4.32 -8.80 -8.89
CA ALA A 51 2.99 -8.36 -8.48
C ALA A 51 2.84 -8.47 -6.95
N PHE A 52 2.43 -7.39 -6.29
CA PHE A 52 2.18 -7.33 -4.85
C PHE A 52 0.71 -7.09 -4.55
N SER A 53 0.14 -7.83 -3.61
CA SER A 53 -1.09 -7.44 -2.91
C SER A 53 -0.77 -6.93 -1.52
N ILE A 54 -1.31 -5.76 -1.17
CA ILE A 54 -1.14 -5.14 0.15
C ILE A 54 -2.50 -5.08 0.82
N LEU A 55 -2.71 -5.84 1.89
CA LEU A 55 -3.90 -5.76 2.73
C LEU A 55 -3.62 -4.81 3.90
N VAL A 56 -4.44 -3.78 4.11
CA VAL A 56 -4.20 -2.78 5.19
C VAL A 56 -5.46 -2.46 5.97
N TYR A 57 -5.33 -2.43 7.31
CA TYR A 57 -6.42 -2.10 8.25
C TYR A 57 -6.05 -1.02 9.29
N LYS A 58 -4.97 -1.19 10.06
CA LYS A 58 -4.75 -0.40 11.31
C LYS A 58 -3.86 0.83 11.17
N HIS A 59 -2.64 0.68 10.66
CA HIS A 59 -1.58 1.68 10.87
C HIS A 59 -1.16 2.35 9.55
N LEU A 60 -1.59 3.60 9.35
CA LEU A 60 -1.22 4.40 8.19
C LEU A 60 0.30 4.49 8.02
N TYR A 61 1.05 4.84 9.06
CA TYR A 61 2.50 5.01 8.95
C TYR A 61 3.23 3.72 8.52
N GLN A 62 2.86 2.57 9.07
CA GLN A 62 3.43 1.29 8.65
C GLN A 62 3.14 1.00 7.19
N PHE A 63 1.91 1.26 6.73
CA PHE A 63 1.54 1.13 5.33
C PHE A 63 2.35 2.07 4.41
N GLN A 64 2.56 3.34 4.80
CA GLN A 64 3.41 4.27 4.02
C GLN A 64 4.84 3.77 3.92
N VAL A 65 5.41 3.33 5.04
CA VAL A 65 6.78 2.81 5.10
C VAL A 65 6.89 1.55 4.24
N LEU A 66 5.97 0.60 4.39
CA LEU A 66 5.93 -0.63 3.61
C LEU A 66 5.88 -0.31 2.12
N LEU A 67 4.87 0.44 1.67
CA LEU A 67 4.69 0.78 0.26
C LEU A 67 5.94 1.47 -0.29
N ARG A 68 6.49 2.45 0.44
CA ARG A 68 7.73 3.14 0.02
C ARG A 68 8.92 2.20 -0.11
N THR A 69 9.10 1.28 0.83
CA THR A 69 10.25 0.36 0.86
C THR A 69 10.23 -0.59 -0.33
N ILE A 70 9.07 -1.19 -0.61
CA ILE A 70 8.93 -2.20 -1.68
C ILE A 70 8.65 -1.60 -3.06
N TYR A 71 8.33 -0.30 -3.15
CA TYR A 71 7.97 0.34 -4.41
C TYR A 71 9.13 0.33 -5.41
N ARG A 72 8.87 -0.20 -6.60
CA ARG A 72 9.71 -0.09 -7.80
C ARG A 72 8.81 0.15 -9.00
N ARG A 73 9.30 0.90 -9.99
CA ARG A 73 8.53 1.26 -11.19
C ARG A 73 8.21 0.06 -12.10
N SER A 74 9.01 -1.00 -12.04
CA SER A 74 8.81 -2.23 -12.82
C SER A 74 7.75 -3.16 -12.22
N ASN A 75 7.48 -3.05 -10.92
CA ASN A 75 6.52 -3.92 -10.21
C ASN A 75 5.09 -3.41 -10.32
N PHE A 76 4.13 -4.24 -9.93
CA PHE A 76 2.70 -3.92 -9.91
C PHE A 76 2.12 -4.10 -8.51
N TYR A 77 1.24 -3.20 -8.09
CA TYR A 77 0.70 -3.20 -6.73
C TYR A 77 -0.83 -3.12 -6.75
N CYS A 78 -1.48 -3.99 -5.99
CA CYS A 78 -2.88 -3.88 -5.64
C CYS A 78 -3.01 -3.67 -4.13
N ILE A 79 -3.73 -2.64 -3.71
CA ILE A 79 -3.94 -2.31 -2.31
C ILE A 79 -5.41 -2.57 -1.97
N HIS A 80 -5.64 -3.48 -1.04
CA HIS A 80 -6.93 -3.65 -0.39
C HIS A 80 -6.91 -2.91 0.95
N VAL A 81 -7.81 -1.94 1.08
CA VAL A 81 -8.02 -1.22 2.35
C VAL A 81 -9.30 -1.75 2.97
N ASP A 82 -9.19 -2.31 4.16
CA ASP A 82 -10.33 -2.82 4.93
C ASP A 82 -11.45 -1.77 5.02
N LEU A 83 -12.70 -2.23 4.98
CA LEU A 83 -13.86 -1.34 5.02
C LEU A 83 -13.93 -0.51 6.32
N ASP A 84 -13.55 -1.12 7.45
CA ASP A 84 -13.55 -0.52 8.79
C ASP A 84 -12.23 0.21 9.10
N ALA A 85 -11.27 0.25 8.16
CA ALA A 85 -10.03 1.01 8.33
C ALA A 85 -10.30 2.51 8.49
N ASN A 86 -9.39 3.20 9.19
CA ASN A 86 -9.45 4.65 9.31
C ASN A 86 -9.51 5.31 7.90
N PRO A 87 -10.43 6.27 7.64
CA PRO A 87 -10.58 6.90 6.33
C PRO A 87 -9.29 7.50 5.75
N GLN A 88 -8.35 7.94 6.60
CA GLN A 88 -7.05 8.46 6.16
C GLN A 88 -6.20 7.40 5.44
N ILE A 89 -6.33 6.12 5.81
CA ILE A 89 -5.66 5.01 5.13
C ILE A 89 -6.19 4.89 3.70
N TYR A 90 -7.51 4.94 3.54
CA TYR A 90 -8.13 4.88 2.22
C TYR A 90 -7.80 6.12 1.38
N SER A 91 -7.82 7.32 1.96
CA SER A 91 -7.42 8.55 1.28
C SER A 91 -5.96 8.50 0.81
N TYR A 92 -5.04 8.01 1.65
CA TYR A 92 -3.66 7.81 1.25
C TYR A 92 -3.52 6.78 0.12
N ALA A 93 -4.14 5.59 0.25
CA ALA A 93 -4.07 4.54 -0.77
C ALA A 93 -4.66 5.01 -2.12
N ARG A 94 -5.76 5.75 -2.07
CA ARG A 94 -6.37 6.39 -3.24
C ARG A 94 -5.42 7.42 -3.87
N LYS A 95 -4.75 8.24 -3.06
CA LYS A 95 -3.78 9.21 -3.59
C LYS A 95 -2.59 8.52 -4.22
N ALA A 96 -2.05 7.47 -3.58
CA ALA A 96 -0.99 6.64 -4.13
C ALA A 96 -1.40 6.06 -5.49
N SER A 97 -2.60 5.49 -5.60
CA SER A 97 -3.09 4.92 -6.85
C SER A 97 -3.29 5.97 -7.97
N LYS A 98 -3.64 7.21 -7.63
CA LYS A 98 -3.73 8.29 -8.62
C LYS A 98 -2.35 8.78 -9.10
N CYS A 99 -1.35 8.77 -8.21
CA CYS A 99 -0.04 9.36 -8.49
C CYS A 99 1.03 8.37 -8.97
N LEU A 100 0.83 7.08 -8.73
CA LEU A 100 1.72 6.00 -9.14
C LEU A 100 1.00 5.09 -10.14
N LYS A 101 1.45 5.08 -11.39
CA LYS A 101 0.74 4.40 -12.50
C LYS A 101 0.58 2.90 -12.33
N ASN A 102 1.49 2.27 -11.59
CA ASN A 102 1.55 0.83 -11.32
C ASN A 102 0.93 0.44 -9.97
N VAL A 103 0.30 1.39 -9.27
CA VAL A 103 -0.39 1.15 -8.00
C VAL A 103 -1.89 1.29 -8.20
N HIS A 104 -2.65 0.29 -7.76
CA HIS A 104 -4.09 0.24 -7.91
C HIS A 104 -4.78 -0.12 -6.60
N LEU A 105 -6.00 0.37 -6.43
CA LEU A 105 -6.89 -0.12 -5.39
C LEU A 105 -7.55 -1.42 -5.83
N ALA A 106 -7.85 -2.29 -4.86
CA ALA A 106 -8.70 -3.44 -5.07
C ALA A 106 -10.07 -3.00 -5.64
N PRO A 107 -10.72 -3.81 -6.49
CA PRO A 107 -11.98 -3.44 -7.13
C PRO A 107 -13.11 -3.08 -6.15
N LYS A 108 -13.09 -3.67 -4.96
CA LYS A 108 -14.05 -3.43 -3.88
C LYS A 108 -13.33 -3.55 -2.54
N ARG A 109 -13.83 -2.79 -1.55
CA ARG A 109 -13.44 -2.92 -0.15
C ARG A 109 -14.45 -3.82 0.56
N ILE A 110 -13.94 -4.75 1.36
CA ILE A 110 -14.76 -5.62 2.21
C ILE A 110 -14.29 -5.47 3.65
N ARG A 111 -15.17 -5.78 4.60
CA ARG A 111 -14.81 -5.92 6.00
C ARG A 111 -14.06 -7.24 6.17
N VAL A 112 -12.82 -7.17 6.64
CA VAL A 112 -12.00 -8.34 6.93
C VAL A 112 -12.09 -8.64 8.42
N THR A 113 -12.54 -9.85 8.73
CA THR A 113 -12.52 -10.42 10.06
C THR A 113 -11.37 -11.42 10.13
N TRP A 114 -10.39 -11.13 11.00
CA TRP A 114 -9.20 -11.96 11.15
C TRP A 114 -9.57 -13.42 11.47
N GLY A 115 -8.85 -14.36 10.87
CA GLY A 115 -9.11 -15.80 11.02
C GLY A 115 -10.31 -16.34 10.23
N THR A 116 -10.94 -15.54 9.37
CA THR A 116 -12.10 -15.96 8.55
C THR A 116 -11.80 -15.93 7.05
N TYR A 117 -12.74 -16.45 6.25
CA TYR A 117 -12.68 -16.41 4.78
C TYR A 117 -12.48 -15.00 4.19
N SER A 118 -12.95 -13.96 4.87
CA SER A 118 -12.85 -12.58 4.38
C SER A 118 -11.39 -12.13 4.16
N THR A 119 -10.42 -12.68 4.91
CA THR A 119 -8.99 -12.42 4.67
C THR A 119 -8.57 -12.94 3.30
N LEU A 120 -8.90 -14.19 2.99
CA LEU A 120 -8.59 -14.82 1.72
C LEU A 120 -9.35 -14.14 0.57
N GLU A 121 -10.60 -13.73 0.80
CA GLU A 121 -11.40 -13.02 -0.18
C GLU A 121 -10.73 -11.69 -0.60
N ALA A 122 -10.26 -10.90 0.38
CA ALA A 122 -9.57 -9.64 0.14
C ALA A 122 -8.28 -9.83 -0.69
N GLU A 123 -7.48 -10.84 -0.37
CA GLU A 123 -6.26 -11.17 -1.12
C GLU A 123 -6.58 -11.66 -2.54
N ARG A 124 -7.52 -12.60 -2.66
CA ARG A 124 -7.94 -13.18 -3.95
C ARG A 124 -8.43 -12.12 -4.92
N MET A 125 -9.13 -11.10 -4.43
CA MET A 125 -9.57 -9.97 -5.25
C MET A 125 -8.41 -9.23 -5.91
N CYS A 126 -7.35 -8.95 -5.15
CA CYS A 126 -6.15 -8.32 -5.68
C CYS A 126 -5.40 -9.23 -6.66
N GLN A 127 -5.31 -10.52 -6.36
CA GLN A 127 -4.70 -11.51 -7.25
C GLN A 127 -5.41 -11.53 -8.62
N ILE A 128 -6.73 -11.69 -8.63
CA ILE A 128 -7.53 -11.71 -9.87
C ILE A 128 -7.38 -10.40 -10.63
N PHE A 129 -7.39 -9.26 -9.93
CA PHE A 129 -7.20 -7.96 -10.55
C PHE A 129 -5.84 -7.85 -11.25
N LEU A 130 -4.75 -8.21 -10.57
CA LEU A 130 -3.39 -8.13 -11.11
C LEU A 130 -3.17 -9.12 -12.26
N MET A 131 -3.73 -10.34 -12.17
CA MET A 131 -3.70 -11.33 -13.25
C MET A 131 -4.42 -10.86 -14.51
N LYS A 132 -5.56 -10.19 -14.37
CA LYS A 132 -6.32 -9.69 -15.52
C LYS A 132 -5.68 -8.46 -16.15
N LYS A 133 -5.13 -7.56 -15.31
CA LYS A 133 -4.62 -6.26 -15.76
C LYS A 133 -3.21 -6.34 -16.33
N PHE A 134 -2.36 -7.20 -15.77
CA PHE A 134 -0.95 -7.28 -16.15
C PHE A 134 -0.58 -8.74 -16.42
N LYS A 135 0.09 -8.98 -17.55
CA LYS A 135 0.48 -10.33 -17.99
C LYS A 135 1.99 -10.60 -17.90
N THR A 136 2.79 -9.62 -17.50
CA THR A 136 4.25 -9.67 -17.61
C THR A 136 4.97 -10.04 -16.32
N TRP A 137 4.31 -9.92 -15.17
CA TRP A 137 4.90 -10.24 -13.87
C TRP A 137 5.18 -11.73 -13.71
N LYS A 138 6.21 -12.06 -12.92
CA LYS A 138 6.74 -13.42 -12.75
C LYS A 138 6.25 -14.09 -11.47
N TYR A 139 6.09 -13.31 -10.41
CA TYR A 139 5.67 -13.78 -9.09
C TYR A 139 4.62 -12.88 -8.50
N TYR A 140 3.80 -13.47 -7.63
CA TYR A 140 2.83 -12.80 -6.79
C TYR A 140 3.27 -12.90 -5.33
N MET A 141 3.24 -11.78 -4.61
CA MET A 141 3.52 -11.72 -3.17
C MET A 141 2.39 -11.00 -2.44
N ASN A 142 1.80 -11.66 -1.45
CA ASN A 142 0.88 -11.03 -0.50
C ASN A 142 1.64 -10.50 0.72
N VAL A 143 1.33 -9.28 1.12
CA VAL A 143 1.86 -8.62 2.31
C VAL A 143 0.72 -7.88 3.02
N GLY A 144 0.71 -7.85 4.35
CA GLY A 144 -0.34 -7.21 5.16
C GLY A 144 0.01 -7.09 6.62
#